data_AF-A0A9P7BZU9-F1
#
_entry.id   AF-A0A9P7BZU9-F1
#
_cell.length_a   1.000
_cell.length_b   1.000
_cell.length_c   1.000
_cell.angle_alpha   90.00
_cell.angle_beta   90.00
_cell.angle_gamma   90.00
#
_symmetry.space_group_name_H-M   'P 1'
#
loop_
_entity.id
_entity.type
_entity.pdbx_description
1 polymer ?
#
loop_
_entity_poly.entity_id
_entity_poly.type
_entity_poly.pdbx_seq_one_letter_code
_entity_poly.pdbx_strand_id
1 'polypeptide(L)'
;MQYHVYGVPVPSANRGSMGVTALVSPSCSFPISQLPSPNRYTLSLKVGPYRIHCLYVPPPLSTSDFVNVLSSIPSLPNTFICGDFNARLGDLTGDVLGVIGTSGHDG
;
A
#
# COMPACT_ATOMS: atom_id res chain seq x y z
N MET A 1 15.04 11.49 -6.55
CA MET A 1 14.24 12.35 -5.65
C MET A 1 13.46 11.49 -4.67
N GLN A 2 13.12 12.02 -3.49
CA GLN A 2 12.37 11.30 -2.46
C GLN A 2 11.11 12.07 -2.08
N TYR A 3 9.99 11.36 -1.99
CA TYR A 3 8.70 11.88 -1.50
C TYR A 3 8.22 11.00 -0.36
N HIS A 4 7.56 11.58 0.64
CA HIS A 4 7.10 10.82 1.79
C HIS A 4 5.85 11.42 2.43
N VAL A 5 5.09 10.55 3.07
CA VAL A 5 4.17 10.90 4.16
C VAL A 5 4.77 10.27 5.41
N TYR A 6 5.02 11.08 6.43
CA TYR A 6 5.65 10.61 7.66
C TYR A 6 4.70 9.73 8.47
N GLY A 7 5.30 8.73 9.12
CA GLY A 7 4.62 7.96 10.15
C GLY A 7 4.25 8.80 11.36
N VAL A 8 3.38 8.27 12.22
CA VAL A 8 3.02 8.90 13.48
C VAL A 8 3.96 8.41 14.59
N PRO A 9 4.40 9.28 15.51
CA PRO A 9 5.19 8.87 16.66
C PRO A 9 4.49 7.75 17.44
N VAL A 10 5.25 6.72 17.82
CA VAL A 10 4.75 5.67 18.72
C VAL A 10 4.99 6.11 20.17
N PRO A 11 3.96 6.11 21.03
CA PRO A 11 4.12 6.46 22.44
C PRO A 11 5.23 5.62 23.08
N SER A 12 6.11 6.28 23.84
CA SER A 12 7.23 5.65 24.57
C SER A 12 8.24 4.90 23.70
N ALA A 13 8.39 5.26 22.41
CA ALA A 13 9.41 4.70 21.53
C ALA A 13 10.13 5.78 20.72
N ASN A 14 11.42 5.56 20.41
CA ASN A 14 12.21 6.40 19.50
C ASN A 14 11.97 6.04 18.03
N ARG A 15 10.76 5.62 17.66
CA ARG A 15 10.39 5.27 16.28
C ARG A 15 9.02 5.83 15.92
N GLY A 16 8.87 6.21 14.65
CA GLY A 16 7.57 6.36 14.03
C GLY A 16 6.97 4.99 13.66
N SER A 17 5.67 4.95 13.46
CA SER A 17 4.97 3.83 12.82
C SER A 17 4.20 4.33 11.61
N MET A 18 3.92 3.45 10.65
CA MET A 18 3.37 3.83 9.35
C MET A 18 4.37 4.68 8.54
N GLY A 19 3.85 5.37 7.54
CA GLY A 19 4.62 6.20 6.62
C GLY A 19 4.90 5.47 5.32
N VAL A 20 4.88 6.24 4.24
CA VAL A 20 5.11 5.73 2.88
C VAL A 20 6.14 6.64 2.25
N THR A 21 7.14 6.03 1.62
CA THR A 21 8.18 6.76 0.87
C THR A 21 8.23 6.24 -0.56
N ALA A 22 8.35 7.16 -1.52
CA ALA A 22 8.63 6.84 -2.91
C ALA A 22 10.01 7.37 -3.29
N LEU A 23 10.84 6.49 -3.83
CA LEU A 23 12.16 6.83 -4.37
C LEU A 23 12.07 6.84 -5.89
N VAL A 24 12.41 7.99 -6.47
CA VAL A 24 12.42 8.18 -7.92
C VAL A 24 13.85 8.14 -8.44
N SER A 25 14.07 7.27 -9.42
CA SER A 25 15.31 7.22 -10.20
C SER A 25 15.67 8.61 -10.74
N PRO A 26 16.94 9.05 -10.60
CA PRO A 26 17.41 10.29 -11.23
C PRO A 26 17.22 10.33 -12.75
N SER A 27 17.15 9.16 -13.39
CA SER A 27 16.96 9.03 -14.84
C SER A 27 15.51 9.13 -15.29
N CYS A 28 14.56 9.32 -14.37
CA CYS A 28 13.14 9.47 -14.72
C CYS A 28 12.93 10.77 -15.51
N SER A 29 12.47 10.64 -16.76
CA SER A 29 12.24 11.77 -17.67
C SER A 29 10.88 12.46 -17.46
N PHE A 30 10.00 11.89 -16.63
CA PHE A 30 8.69 12.47 -16.37
C PHE A 30 8.77 13.57 -15.31
N PRO A 31 8.00 14.68 -15.46
CA PRO A 31 7.83 15.63 -14.37
C PRO A 31 7.07 14.96 -13.22
N ILE A 32 7.51 15.22 -11.99
CA ILE A 32 6.95 14.61 -10.78
C ILE A 32 6.54 15.67 -9.78
N SER A 33 5.32 15.56 -9.27
CA SER A 33 4.84 16.34 -8.14
C SER A 33 4.06 15.47 -7.16
N GLN A 34 4.14 15.81 -5.87
CA GLN A 34 3.29 15.20 -4.86
C GLN A 34 1.90 15.82 -4.94
N LEU A 35 0.89 14.97 -4.98
CA LEU A 35 -0.53 15.34 -4.91
C LEU A 35 -1.00 15.31 -3.44
N PRO A 36 -2.10 15.99 -3.11
CA PRO A 36 -2.75 15.82 -1.81
C PRO A 36 -3.04 14.35 -1.53
N SER A 37 -2.71 13.91 -0.32
CA SER A 37 -3.02 12.57 0.16
C SER A 37 -4.53 12.44 0.39
N PRO A 38 -5.23 11.48 -0.24
CA PRO A 38 -6.66 11.28 -0.03
C PRO A 38 -7.00 10.82 1.40
N ASN A 39 -6.03 10.21 2.06
CA ASN A 39 -6.12 9.77 3.45
C ASN A 39 -4.70 9.68 4.05
N ARG A 40 -4.61 9.46 5.35
CA ARG A 40 -3.34 9.38 6.10
C ARG A 40 -2.42 8.21 5.74
N TYR A 41 -2.92 7.22 4.98
CA TYR A 41 -2.20 5.99 4.63
C TYR A 41 -1.64 6.03 3.21
N THR A 42 -1.92 7.10 2.44
CA THR A 42 -1.64 7.16 1.01
C THR A 42 -0.67 8.28 0.68
N LEU A 43 0.45 7.95 0.02
CA LEU A 43 1.28 8.91 -0.70
C LEU A 43 0.81 8.97 -2.16
N SER A 44 0.45 10.16 -2.64
CA SER A 44 -0.03 10.36 -4.01
C SER A 44 1.00 11.14 -4.83
N LEU A 45 1.38 10.63 -6.00
CA LEU A 45 2.28 11.30 -6.92
C LEU A 45 1.62 11.44 -8.30
N LYS A 46 1.86 12.57 -8.96
CA LYS A 46 1.67 12.72 -10.40
C LYS A 46 3.02 12.53 -11.08
N VAL A 47 3.09 11.57 -12.01
CA VAL A 47 4.29 11.26 -12.79
C VAL A 47 3.92 11.36 -14.27
N GLY A 48 4.18 12.53 -14.88
CA GLY A 48 3.70 12.82 -16.23
C GLY A 48 2.17 12.65 -16.36
N PRO A 49 1.67 11.75 -17.23
CA PRO A 49 0.24 11.49 -17.39
C PRO A 49 -0.33 10.53 -16.33
N TYR A 50 0.53 9.90 -15.51
CA TYR A 50 0.15 8.87 -14.54
C TYR A 50 -0.08 9.44 -13.15
N ARG A 51 -0.94 8.76 -12.40
CA ARG A 51 -1.14 8.94 -10.96
C ARG A 51 -0.72 7.68 -10.24
N ILE A 52 0.10 7.81 -9.21
CA ILE A 52 0.55 6.68 -8.39
C ILE A 52 0.13 6.95 -6.96
N HIS A 53 -0.67 6.05 -6.39
CA HIS A 53 -1.07 6.06 -4.99
C HIS A 53 -0.37 4.88 -4.29
N CYS A 54 0.62 5.19 -3.47
CA CYS A 54 1.33 4.22 -2.64
C CYS A 54 0.67 4.15 -1.26
N LEU A 55 0.18 2.98 -0.86
CA LEU A 55 -0.55 2.75 0.38
C LEU A 55 0.29 1.96 1.39
N TYR A 56 0.13 2.30 2.66
CA TYR A 56 0.44 1.41 3.77
C TYR A 56 -0.73 1.39 4.75
N VAL A 57 -1.51 0.31 4.70
CA VAL A 57 -2.65 0.09 5.60
C VAL A 57 -2.14 -0.73 6.81
N PRO A 58 -2.10 -0.19 8.03
CA PRO A 58 -1.56 -0.92 9.17
C PRO A 58 -2.55 -1.98 9.69
N PRO A 59 -2.08 -3.17 10.12
CA PRO A 59 -2.89 -4.10 10.88
C PRO A 59 -2.95 -3.71 12.37
N PRO A 60 -4.08 -3.94 13.08
CA PRO A 60 -5.38 -4.33 12.55
C PRO A 60 -6.16 -3.09 12.07
N LEU A 61 -6.78 -3.19 10.89
CA LEU A 61 -7.77 -2.22 10.42
C LEU A 61 -9.09 -2.96 10.16
N SER A 62 -10.22 -2.38 10.54
CA SER A 62 -11.53 -3.00 10.29
C SER A 62 -11.83 -3.03 8.78
N THR A 63 -12.66 -3.98 8.32
CA THR A 63 -13.07 -4.04 6.91
C THR A 63 -13.73 -2.74 6.45
N SER A 64 -14.56 -2.11 7.30
CA SER A 64 -15.19 -0.82 6.98
C SER A 64 -14.17 0.30 6.82
N ASP A 65 -13.18 0.39 7.71
CA ASP A 65 -12.14 1.41 7.61
C ASP A 65 -11.25 1.17 6.39
N PHE A 66 -10.94 -0.08 6.08
CA PHE A 66 -10.21 -0.45 4.87
C PHE A 66 -10.96 -0.02 3.60
N VAL A 67 -12.26 -0.31 3.52
CA VAL A 67 -13.11 0.12 2.40
C VAL A 67 -13.17 1.65 2.32
N ASN A 68 -13.26 2.37 3.45
CA ASN A 68 -13.22 3.83 3.48
C ASN A 68 -11.89 4.41 2.99
N VAL A 69 -10.77 3.77 3.34
CA VAL A 69 -9.44 4.14 2.83
C VAL A 69 -9.38 3.97 1.32
N LEU A 70 -9.83 2.82 0.78
CA LEU A 70 -9.82 2.58 -0.66
C LEU A 70 -10.78 3.49 -1.42
N SER A 71 -11.99 3.71 -0.90
CA SER A 71 -13.01 4.55 -1.57
C SER A 71 -12.64 6.03 -1.60
N SER A 72 -11.77 6.49 -0.68
CA SER A 72 -11.25 7.85 -0.70
C SER A 72 -10.27 8.12 -1.85
N ILE A 73 -9.72 7.08 -2.50
CA ILE A 73 -8.78 7.23 -3.60
C ILE A 73 -9.55 7.46 -4.91
N PRO A 74 -9.30 8.57 -5.62
CA PRO A 74 -10.03 8.85 -6.86
C PRO A 74 -9.78 7.80 -7.95
N SER A 75 -10.86 7.20 -8.45
CA SER A 75 -10.82 6.30 -9.61
C SER A 75 -10.73 7.12 -10.91
N LEU A 76 -9.51 7.54 -11.27
CA LEU A 76 -9.23 8.29 -12.49
C LEU A 76 -8.45 7.43 -13.51
N PRO A 77 -8.52 7.74 -14.81
CA PRO A 77 -7.67 7.09 -15.81
C PRO A 77 -6.18 7.24 -15.49
N ASN A 78 -5.36 6.30 -15.96
CA ASN A 78 -3.91 6.28 -15.78
C ASN A 78 -3.46 6.25 -14.30
N THR A 79 -4.24 5.58 -13.45
CA THR A 79 -3.99 5.48 -12.02
C THR A 79 -3.46 4.11 -11.65
N PHE A 80 -2.36 4.08 -10.90
CA PHE A 80 -1.81 2.90 -10.25
C PHE A 80 -2.01 3.02 -8.75
N ILE A 81 -2.50 1.95 -8.12
CA ILE A 81 -2.62 1.82 -6.67
C ILE A 81 -1.73 0.66 -6.26
N CYS A 82 -0.77 0.90 -5.38
CA CYS A 82 0.21 -0.10 -4.96
C CYS A 82 0.63 0.10 -3.50
N GLY A 83 1.39 -0.84 -2.95
CA GLY A 83 1.89 -0.79 -1.58
C GLY A 83 1.43 -1.99 -0.77
N ASP A 84 1.44 -1.86 0.55
CA ASP A 84 1.05 -2.91 1.47
C ASP A 84 -0.36 -2.64 2.02
N PHE A 85 -1.31 -3.45 1.55
CA PHE A 85 -2.71 -3.36 1.93
C PHE A 85 -3.01 -4.11 3.23
N ASN A 86 -2.08 -4.94 3.72
CA ASN A 86 -2.31 -5.89 4.81
C ASN A 86 -3.64 -6.67 4.69
N ALA A 87 -4.02 -6.99 3.45
CA ALA A 87 -5.26 -7.67 3.10
C ALA A 87 -4.99 -8.79 2.09
N ARG A 88 -5.83 -9.82 2.11
CA ARG A 88 -5.78 -10.97 1.19
C ARG A 88 -6.74 -10.74 0.03
N LEU A 89 -6.27 -10.96 -1.20
CA LEU A 89 -7.12 -10.95 -2.38
C LEU A 89 -7.73 -12.36 -2.56
N GLY A 90 -8.80 -12.63 -1.80
CA GLY A 90 -9.47 -13.93 -1.81
C GLY A 90 -8.68 -15.05 -1.12
N ASP A 91 -9.15 -16.29 -1.31
CA ASP A 91 -8.63 -17.46 -0.61
C ASP A 91 -7.32 -17.99 -1.21
N LEU A 92 -7.12 -17.81 -2.52
CA LEU A 92 -5.91 -18.24 -3.22
C LEU A 92 -4.85 -17.14 -3.15
N THR A 93 -4.17 -17.09 -2.02
CA THR A 93 -2.98 -16.27 -1.82
C THR A 93 -1.78 -17.22 -1.68
N GLY A 94 -0.64 -16.92 -2.30
CA GLY A 94 0.53 -17.82 -2.39
C GLY A 94 1.23 -18.13 -1.06
N ASP A 95 0.61 -17.73 0.05
CA ASP A 95 1.03 -17.86 1.44
C ASP A 95 0.10 -18.79 2.25
N VAL A 96 -0.74 -19.60 1.57
CA VAL A 96 -1.17 -20.86 2.19
C VAL A 96 0.09 -21.68 2.47
N LEU A 97 0.36 -21.95 3.75
CA LEU A 97 1.20 -23.07 4.15
C LEU A 97 0.69 -24.26 3.36
N GLY A 98 1.49 -24.76 2.41
CA GLY A 98 1.11 -25.89 1.60
C GLY A 98 0.59 -26.98 2.53
N VAL A 99 -0.71 -27.28 2.44
CA VAL A 99 -1.22 -28.53 2.98
C VAL A 99 -0.46 -29.58 2.20
N ILE A 100 0.58 -30.15 2.81
CA ILE A 100 1.21 -31.36 2.32
C ILE A 100 0.06 -32.36 2.36
N GLY A 101 -0.53 -32.62 1.19
CA GLY A 101 -1.55 -33.63 1.04
C GLY A 101 -0.95 -34.94 1.51
N THR A 102 -1.38 -35.42 2.66
CA THR A 102 -1.21 -36.84 3.00
C THR A 102 -2.25 -37.60 2.19
N SER A 103 -2.02 -37.72 0.89
CA SER A 103 -2.51 -38.86 0.13
C SER A 103 -1.58 -40.03 0.44
N GLY A 104 -1.75 -40.60 1.64
CA GLY A 104 -1.20 -41.88 2.05
C GLY A 104 -2.33 -42.89 2.04
N HIS A 105 -2.32 -43.74 1.01
CA HIS A 105 -3.07 -44.97 0.93
C HIS A 105 -2.58 -45.93 2.02
N ASP A 106 -3.46 -46.46 2.88
CA ASP A 106 -3.23 -47.69 3.65
C ASP A 106 -4.56 -48.29 4.13
N GLY A 107 -4.81 -49.54 3.72
CA GLY A 107 -5.56 -50.57 4.47
C GLY A 107 -7.08 -50.51 4.50
#